data_AF-A0A812R1E4-F1
#
_entry.id   AF-A0A812R1E4-F1
#
_cell.length_a   1.000
_cell.length_b   1.000
_cell.length_c   1.000
_cell.angle_alpha   90.00
_cell.angle_beta   90.00
_cell.angle_gamma   90.00
#
_symmetry.space_group_name_H-M   'P 1'
#
loop_
_entity.id
_entity.type
_entity.pdbx_description
1 polymer ?
#
loop_
_entity_poly.entity_id
_entity_poly.type
_entity_poly.pdbx_seq_one_letter_code
_entity_poly.pdbx_strand_id
1 'polypeptide(L)'
;MDGQKISNNGSFQVGSQDERLSFQHLVNLKFPGDKVEMRVVREGREICLAVPAYPIPCLVPREVHDRLQSWFLYGGMLFLPLTSPYLQEWGEHWREDAPVELANLVSEGFRSVPEEEVVVLSKCFPSKRTAGYGYLNDRRVLKVCGQPVVNLQQMYSLIQELHPQRKFLEFSLQALGADAYCAVDTDTAESITEDVMRVYRIPSMASADLLELRSATGSTSNGRAGSEELVH
;
A
#
# COMPACT_ATOMS: atom_id res chain seq x y z
N MET A 1 -15.74 15.34 -26.65
CA MET A 1 -14.40 15.10 -26.13
C MET A 1 -13.45 15.12 -27.32
N ASP A 2 -12.46 16.01 -27.34
CA ASP A 2 -11.55 16.23 -28.49
C ASP A 2 -12.31 16.36 -29.83
N GLY A 3 -13.33 17.22 -29.85
CA GLY A 3 -14.20 17.40 -31.02
C GLY A 3 -15.23 16.29 -31.25
N GLN A 4 -15.02 15.07 -30.73
CA GLN A 4 -15.95 13.93 -30.89
C GLN A 4 -17.22 14.07 -30.04
N LYS A 5 -18.37 13.73 -30.63
CA LYS A 5 -19.67 13.71 -29.94
C LYS A 5 -19.84 12.39 -29.19
N ILE A 6 -20.08 12.49 -27.90
CA ILE A 6 -20.34 11.33 -27.03
C ILE A 6 -21.85 11.14 -26.92
N SER A 7 -22.33 9.92 -27.15
CA SER A 7 -23.75 9.55 -27.01
C SER A 7 -24.11 9.25 -25.55
N ASN A 8 -25.42 9.17 -25.27
CA ASN A 8 -25.95 8.92 -23.91
C ASN A 8 -25.46 7.60 -23.27
N ASN A 9 -25.05 6.62 -24.07
CA ASN A 9 -24.48 5.35 -23.60
C ASN A 9 -22.95 5.38 -23.44
N GLY A 10 -22.31 6.56 -23.53
CA GLY A 10 -20.86 6.71 -23.41
C GLY A 10 -20.06 6.33 -24.67
N SER A 11 -20.72 6.03 -25.79
CA SER A 11 -20.02 5.68 -27.03
C SER A 11 -19.80 6.89 -27.96
N PHE A 12 -18.77 6.82 -28.79
CA PHE A 12 -18.55 7.74 -29.92
C PHE A 12 -18.40 6.93 -31.22
N GLN A 13 -18.68 7.57 -32.36
CA GLN A 13 -18.60 6.92 -33.67
C GLN A 13 -17.16 6.95 -34.21
N VAL A 14 -16.72 5.86 -34.81
CA VAL A 14 -15.37 5.72 -35.40
C VAL A 14 -15.50 5.56 -36.91
N GLY A 15 -14.78 6.42 -37.65
CA GLY A 15 -14.75 6.35 -39.12
C GLY A 15 -16.10 6.64 -39.78
N SER A 16 -16.24 6.18 -41.02
CA SER A 16 -17.43 6.36 -41.86
C SER A 16 -18.44 5.22 -41.76
N GLN A 17 -18.13 4.15 -41.01
CA GLN A 17 -19.03 3.04 -40.76
C GLN A 17 -19.80 3.25 -39.43
N ASP A 18 -20.81 2.43 -39.18
CA ASP A 18 -21.64 2.50 -37.96
C ASP A 18 -20.95 1.87 -36.73
N GLU A 19 -19.61 1.89 -36.71
CA GLU A 19 -18.81 1.36 -35.62
C GLU A 19 -18.74 2.37 -34.46
N ARG A 20 -18.90 1.86 -33.24
CA ARG A 20 -18.96 2.69 -32.03
C ARG A 20 -18.04 2.13 -30.96
N LEU A 21 -17.19 2.98 -30.40
CA LEU A 21 -16.30 2.64 -29.29
C LEU A 21 -16.66 3.42 -28.03
N SER A 22 -16.26 2.90 -26.86
CA SER A 22 -16.34 3.64 -25.60
C SER A 22 -15.46 4.88 -25.65
N PHE A 23 -15.94 6.01 -25.10
CA PHE A 23 -15.15 7.24 -24.99
C PHE A 23 -13.82 7.04 -24.26
N GLN A 24 -13.70 6.00 -23.40
CA GLN A 24 -12.46 5.63 -22.73
C GLN A 24 -11.31 5.39 -23.73
N HIS A 25 -11.62 4.93 -24.94
CA HIS A 25 -10.61 4.77 -25.99
C HIS A 25 -9.91 6.10 -26.33
N LEU A 26 -10.64 7.23 -26.34
CA LEU A 26 -10.05 8.55 -26.59
C LEU A 26 -9.08 8.98 -25.49
N VAL A 27 -9.33 8.58 -24.23
CA VAL A 27 -8.42 8.82 -23.11
C VAL A 27 -7.19 7.93 -23.23
N ASN A 28 -7.37 6.66 -23.56
CA ASN A 28 -6.29 5.66 -23.61
C ASN A 28 -5.27 5.92 -24.74
N LEU A 29 -5.62 6.75 -25.73
CA LEU A 29 -4.70 7.19 -26.78
C LEU A 29 -3.76 8.34 -26.34
N LYS A 30 -3.99 8.94 -25.16
CA LYS A 30 -3.22 10.08 -24.65
C LYS A 30 -2.01 9.62 -23.86
N PHE A 31 -0.95 10.43 -23.90
CA PHE A 31 0.19 10.28 -22.99
C PHE A 31 -0.07 11.00 -21.65
N PRO A 32 0.59 10.58 -20.56
CA PRO A 32 0.54 11.30 -19.30
C PRO A 32 0.90 12.78 -19.46
N GLY A 33 0.02 13.67 -18.99
CA GLY A 33 0.15 15.13 -19.10
C GLY A 33 -0.53 15.73 -20.33
N ASP A 34 -0.90 14.94 -21.33
CA ASP A 34 -1.63 15.44 -22.50
C ASP A 34 -2.99 16.00 -22.08
N LYS A 35 -3.38 17.13 -22.68
CA LYS A 35 -4.68 17.73 -22.41
C LYS A 35 -5.76 17.07 -23.25
N VAL A 36 -6.87 16.78 -22.58
CA VAL A 36 -8.12 16.33 -23.18
C VAL A 36 -9.12 17.46 -23.14
N GLU A 37 -9.64 17.86 -24.29
CA GLU A 37 -10.67 18.88 -24.40
C GLU A 37 -12.05 18.26 -24.19
N MET A 38 -12.75 18.73 -23.17
CA MET A 38 -14.06 18.25 -22.78
C MET A 38 -15.07 19.39 -22.83
N ARG A 39 -16.21 19.13 -23.47
CA ARG A 39 -17.40 19.97 -23.37
C ARG A 39 -18.36 19.31 -22.39
N VAL A 40 -18.68 20.02 -21.32
CA VAL A 40 -19.56 19.54 -20.25
C VAL A 40 -20.70 20.53 -20.04
N VAL A 41 -21.86 20.03 -19.62
CA VAL A 41 -22.98 20.88 -19.19
C VAL A 41 -22.97 20.92 -17.67
N ARG A 42 -22.84 22.12 -17.09
CA ARG A 42 -22.91 22.36 -15.64
C ARG A 42 -23.92 23.47 -15.40
N GLU A 43 -24.90 23.22 -14.54
CA GLU A 43 -25.99 24.19 -14.25
C GLU A 43 -26.71 24.70 -15.51
N GLY A 44 -26.92 23.80 -16.49
CA GLY A 44 -27.57 24.13 -17.76
C GLY A 44 -26.73 24.97 -18.72
N ARG A 45 -25.47 25.25 -18.41
CA ARG A 45 -24.53 25.98 -19.28
C ARG A 45 -23.46 25.06 -19.83
N GLU A 46 -23.14 25.24 -21.11
CA GLU A 46 -22.00 24.55 -21.74
C GLU A 46 -20.68 25.20 -21.32
N ILE A 47 -19.74 24.37 -20.88
CA ILE A 47 -18.40 24.78 -20.45
C ILE A 47 -17.37 23.92 -21.19
N CYS A 48 -16.35 24.55 -21.73
CA CYS A 48 -15.18 23.88 -22.30
C CYS A 48 -14.07 23.81 -21.24
N LEU A 49 -13.52 22.62 -21.04
CA LEU A 49 -12.44 22.34 -20.09
C LEU A 49 -11.31 21.64 -20.82
N ALA A 50 -10.07 21.95 -20.46
CA ALA A 50 -8.89 21.20 -20.88
C ALA A 50 -8.29 20.54 -19.64
N VAL A 51 -8.39 19.21 -19.55
CA VAL A 51 -7.97 18.44 -18.37
C VAL A 51 -6.78 17.57 -18.75
N PRO A 52 -5.66 17.58 -17.99
CA PRO A 52 -4.54 16.69 -18.27
C PRO A 52 -4.94 15.24 -17.95
N ALA A 53 -4.62 14.32 -18.86
CA ALA A 53 -4.79 12.88 -18.65
C ALA A 53 -3.60 12.34 -17.87
N TYR A 54 -3.87 11.56 -16.83
CA TYR A 54 -2.85 10.82 -16.08
C TYR A 54 -3.32 9.38 -15.88
N PRO A 55 -2.38 8.43 -15.73
CA PRO A 55 -2.71 7.09 -15.29
C PRO A 55 -3.49 7.13 -13.97
N ILE A 56 -4.46 6.22 -13.83
CA ILE A 56 -5.24 6.12 -12.60
C ILE A 56 -4.31 5.68 -11.46
N PRO A 57 -4.22 6.43 -10.35
CA PRO A 57 -3.39 6.07 -9.21
C PRO A 57 -4.05 4.95 -8.40
N CYS A 58 -3.96 3.72 -8.89
CA CYS A 58 -4.49 2.54 -8.19
C CYS A 58 -3.84 2.37 -6.82
N LEU A 59 -4.66 2.18 -5.79
CA LEU A 59 -4.19 1.91 -4.43
C LEU A 59 -3.39 0.61 -4.37
N VAL A 60 -3.92 -0.45 -5.00
CA VAL A 60 -3.23 -1.73 -5.15
C VAL A 60 -2.54 -1.78 -6.51
N PRO A 61 -1.20 -1.91 -6.57
CA PRO A 61 -0.50 -2.09 -7.84
C PRO A 61 -0.98 -3.35 -8.56
N ARG A 62 -1.40 -3.19 -9.83
CA ARG A 62 -1.89 -4.29 -10.68
C ARG A 62 -0.76 -5.17 -11.19
N GLU A 63 0.38 -4.54 -11.46
CA GLU A 63 1.56 -5.17 -12.04
C GLU A 63 2.77 -4.73 -11.23
N VAL A 64 3.56 -5.72 -10.80
CA VAL A 64 4.84 -5.51 -10.11
C VAL A 64 5.86 -6.31 -10.90
N HIS A 65 6.51 -5.65 -11.85
CA HIS A 65 7.56 -6.26 -12.68
C HIS A 65 8.92 -5.85 -12.14
N ASP A 66 9.86 -6.80 -12.11
CA ASP A 66 11.28 -6.60 -11.79
C ASP A 66 11.59 -5.90 -10.46
N ARG A 67 10.63 -5.86 -9.54
CA ARG A 67 10.80 -5.32 -8.19
C ARG A 67 10.64 -6.42 -7.16
N LEU A 68 11.66 -6.57 -6.30
CA LEU A 68 11.55 -7.42 -5.12
C LEU A 68 10.49 -6.86 -4.18
N GLN A 69 9.64 -7.74 -3.66
CA GLN A 69 8.58 -7.35 -2.75
C GLN A 69 9.18 -6.92 -1.40
N SER A 70 8.76 -5.75 -0.93
CA SER A 70 9.11 -5.25 0.39
C SER A 70 8.34 -6.00 1.47
N TRP A 71 8.99 -6.36 2.59
CA TRP A 71 8.35 -7.05 3.71
C TRP A 71 9.19 -6.94 4.97
N PHE A 72 8.57 -7.12 6.14
CA PHE A 72 9.32 -7.29 7.39
C PHE A 72 8.59 -8.18 8.40
N LEU A 73 9.37 -8.76 9.30
CA LEU A 73 8.94 -9.54 10.45
C LEU A 73 9.07 -8.73 11.73
N TYR A 74 8.02 -8.77 12.56
CA TYR A 74 8.05 -8.19 13.89
C TYR A 74 7.20 -9.02 14.85
N GLY A 75 7.78 -9.51 15.96
CA GLY A 75 7.05 -10.29 16.96
C GLY A 75 6.39 -11.56 16.40
N GLY A 76 6.98 -12.16 15.36
CA GLY A 76 6.42 -13.32 14.66
C GLY A 76 5.27 -13.01 13.70
N MET A 77 5.06 -11.75 13.35
CA MET A 77 4.08 -11.30 12.35
C MET A 77 4.81 -10.81 11.09
N LEU A 78 4.33 -11.22 9.92
CA LEU A 78 4.81 -10.83 8.60
C LEU A 78 3.92 -9.74 8.00
N PHE A 79 4.53 -8.60 7.69
CA PHE A 79 3.89 -7.47 7.05
C PHE A 79 4.45 -7.24 5.65
N LEU A 80 3.57 -6.97 4.70
CA LEU A 80 3.91 -6.71 3.29
C LEU A 80 2.85 -5.79 2.65
N PRO A 81 3.19 -5.06 1.57
CA PRO A 81 2.23 -4.26 0.85
C PRO A 81 1.36 -5.17 -0.02
N LEU A 82 0.06 -4.88 -0.05
CA LEU A 82 -0.90 -5.57 -0.89
C LEU A 82 -0.61 -5.26 -2.36
N THR A 83 -0.52 -6.31 -3.17
CA THR A 83 -0.36 -6.21 -4.62
C THR A 83 -1.36 -7.14 -5.30
N SER A 84 -1.66 -6.92 -6.58
CA SER A 84 -2.50 -7.89 -7.32
C SER A 84 -1.87 -9.28 -7.41
N PRO A 85 -0.54 -9.44 -7.63
CA PRO A 85 0.10 -10.75 -7.55
C PRO A 85 -0.09 -11.45 -6.21
N TYR A 86 -0.07 -10.72 -5.08
CA TYR A 86 -0.35 -11.31 -3.77
C TYR A 86 -1.74 -11.99 -3.73
N LEU A 87 -2.78 -11.30 -4.22
CA LEU A 87 -4.12 -11.88 -4.24
C LEU A 87 -4.26 -13.02 -5.24
N GLN A 88 -3.50 -13.01 -6.33
CA GLN A 88 -3.49 -14.10 -7.31
C GLN A 88 -2.94 -15.42 -6.74
N GLU A 89 -2.29 -15.41 -5.58
CA GLU A 89 -1.86 -16.64 -4.88
C GLU A 89 -3.05 -17.54 -4.47
N TRP A 90 -4.26 -16.98 -4.35
CA TRP A 90 -5.49 -17.75 -4.13
C TRP A 90 -5.94 -18.55 -5.35
N GLY A 91 -5.32 -18.36 -6.52
CA GLY A 91 -5.60 -19.11 -7.74
C GLY A 91 -6.41 -18.33 -8.77
N GLU A 92 -6.94 -19.04 -9.77
CA GLU A 92 -7.64 -18.45 -10.92
C GLU A 92 -8.85 -17.59 -10.51
N HIS A 93 -9.58 -18.02 -9.48
CA HIS A 93 -10.77 -17.37 -8.95
C HIS A 93 -10.49 -16.50 -7.72
N TRP A 94 -9.27 -15.95 -7.58
CA TRP A 94 -8.88 -15.17 -6.40
C TRP A 94 -9.84 -14.04 -6.01
N ARG A 95 -10.58 -13.46 -6.96
CA ARG A 95 -11.56 -12.39 -6.66
C ARG A 95 -12.70 -12.87 -5.76
N GLU A 96 -13.01 -14.16 -5.82
CA GLU A 96 -14.07 -14.81 -5.06
C GLU A 96 -13.50 -15.51 -3.81
N ASP A 97 -12.28 -16.05 -3.92
CA ASP A 97 -11.66 -16.87 -2.87
C ASP A 97 -10.84 -16.06 -1.85
N ALA A 98 -10.25 -14.93 -2.26
CA ALA A 98 -9.49 -14.06 -1.37
C ALA A 98 -10.43 -13.27 -0.43
N PRO A 99 -9.92 -12.77 0.72
CA PRO A 99 -10.73 -11.94 1.61
C PRO A 99 -11.39 -10.77 0.86
N VAL A 100 -12.71 -10.69 0.94
CA VAL A 100 -13.54 -9.73 0.17
C VAL A 100 -13.08 -8.29 0.44
N GLU A 101 -12.68 -7.99 1.67
CA GLU A 101 -12.19 -6.66 2.04
C GLU A 101 -10.91 -6.29 1.27
N LEU A 102 -10.02 -7.24 1.02
CA LEU A 102 -8.79 -7.00 0.23
C LEU A 102 -9.08 -6.99 -1.27
N ALA A 103 -9.94 -7.89 -1.75
CA ALA A 103 -10.31 -7.96 -3.17
C ALA A 103 -10.99 -6.67 -3.65
N ASN A 104 -11.85 -6.07 -2.81
CA ASN A 104 -12.52 -4.80 -3.12
C ASN A 104 -11.52 -3.64 -3.27
N LEU A 105 -10.41 -3.62 -2.52
CA LEU A 105 -9.40 -2.56 -2.61
C LEU A 105 -8.70 -2.53 -3.98
N VAL A 106 -8.64 -3.66 -4.71
CA VAL A 106 -8.08 -3.69 -6.07
C VAL A 106 -9.01 -3.04 -7.10
N SER A 107 -10.31 -3.19 -6.89
CA SER A 107 -11.34 -2.72 -7.83
C SER A 107 -11.69 -1.24 -7.58
N GLU A 108 -11.74 -0.83 -6.31
CA GLU A 108 -12.30 0.46 -5.90
C GLU A 108 -11.28 1.41 -5.27
N GLY A 109 -10.08 0.92 -4.92
CA GLY A 109 -9.08 1.70 -4.22
C GLY A 109 -8.34 2.70 -5.10
N PHE A 110 -8.43 3.98 -4.75
CA PHE A 110 -7.59 5.05 -5.28
C PHE A 110 -6.65 5.54 -4.19
N ARG A 111 -5.42 5.88 -4.57
CA ARG A 111 -4.48 6.54 -3.64
C ARG A 111 -4.96 7.95 -3.33
N SER A 112 -5.06 8.25 -2.04
CA SER A 112 -5.28 9.61 -1.53
C SER A 112 -3.97 10.40 -1.49
N VAL A 113 -2.84 9.71 -1.27
CA VAL A 113 -1.48 10.28 -1.34
C VAL A 113 -0.57 9.45 -2.25
N PRO A 114 0.42 10.04 -2.95
CA PRO A 114 1.19 9.33 -3.97
C PRO A 114 1.83 8.02 -3.52
N GLU A 115 2.35 8.00 -2.29
CA GLU A 115 3.07 6.86 -1.69
C GLU A 115 2.16 5.97 -0.83
N GLU A 116 0.82 6.05 -0.98
CA GLU A 116 -0.10 5.23 -0.20
C GLU A 116 -0.04 3.75 -0.64
N GLU A 117 0.12 2.87 0.34
CA GLU A 117 0.08 1.43 0.19
C GLU A 117 -0.82 0.80 1.24
N VAL A 118 -1.55 -0.25 0.85
CA VAL A 118 -2.28 -1.07 1.80
C VAL A 118 -1.30 -2.07 2.41
N VAL A 119 -0.96 -1.90 3.69
CA VAL A 119 -0.13 -2.86 4.41
C VAL A 119 -1.01 -3.98 4.97
N VAL A 120 -0.60 -5.23 4.76
CA VAL A 120 -1.32 -6.43 5.19
C VAL A 120 -0.49 -7.19 6.21
N LEU A 121 -1.13 -7.63 7.30
CA LEU A 121 -0.63 -8.72 8.12
C LEU A 121 -0.87 -10.01 7.33
N SER A 122 0.13 -10.42 6.55
CA SER A 122 0.01 -11.60 5.69
C SER A 122 -0.05 -12.87 6.53
N LYS A 123 0.88 -13.00 7.48
CA LYS A 123 0.99 -14.22 8.27
C LYS A 123 1.44 -13.95 9.69
N CYS A 124 0.73 -14.56 10.63
CA CYS A 124 1.15 -14.69 12.02
C CYS A 124 1.75 -16.10 12.22
N PHE A 125 3.06 -16.17 12.46
CA PHE A 125 3.75 -17.43 12.66
C PHE A 125 3.39 -18.04 14.03
N PRO A 126 2.99 -19.32 14.08
CA PRO A 126 2.64 -19.98 15.34
C PRO A 126 3.79 -19.99 16.36
N SER A 127 3.51 -19.48 17.55
CA SER A 127 4.39 -19.53 18.72
C SER A 127 3.55 -19.42 20.00
N LYS A 128 4.13 -19.70 21.16
CA LYS A 128 3.44 -19.50 22.46
C LYS A 128 3.00 -18.03 22.67
N ARG A 129 3.73 -17.08 22.09
CA ARG A 129 3.51 -15.64 22.27
C ARG A 129 2.56 -15.03 21.24
N THR A 130 2.40 -15.69 20.09
CA THR A 130 1.44 -15.33 19.04
C THR A 130 0.16 -16.15 19.10
N ALA A 131 0.01 -16.97 20.14
CA ALA A 131 -1.18 -17.79 20.36
C ALA A 131 -2.43 -16.91 20.41
N GLY A 132 -3.42 -17.25 19.60
CA GLY A 132 -4.65 -16.47 19.47
C GLY A 132 -4.65 -15.44 18.35
N TYR A 133 -3.51 -15.11 17.72
CA TYR A 133 -3.48 -14.14 16.60
C TYR A 133 -3.56 -14.76 15.20
N GLY A 134 -3.60 -16.09 15.10
CA GLY A 134 -3.63 -16.78 13.80
C GLY A 134 -4.84 -16.47 12.92
N TYR A 135 -5.95 -15.99 13.49
CA TYR A 135 -7.15 -15.62 12.72
C TYR A 135 -7.03 -14.24 12.04
N LEU A 136 -5.97 -13.48 12.35
CA LEU A 136 -5.72 -12.13 11.82
C LEU A 136 -4.90 -12.13 10.53
N ASN A 137 -4.58 -13.31 9.98
CA ASN A 137 -3.90 -13.42 8.69
C ASN A 137 -4.75 -12.77 7.58
N ASP A 138 -4.06 -12.27 6.57
CA ASP A 138 -4.65 -11.63 5.38
C ASP A 138 -5.58 -10.46 5.73
N ARG A 139 -5.20 -9.66 6.73
CA ARG A 139 -5.93 -8.46 7.15
C ARG A 139 -5.11 -7.19 6.93
N ARG A 140 -5.76 -6.14 6.41
CA ARG A 140 -5.17 -4.81 6.32
C ARG A 140 -4.85 -4.26 7.71
N VAL A 141 -3.65 -3.73 7.88
CA VAL A 141 -3.27 -2.94 9.06
C VAL A 141 -3.74 -1.50 8.86
N LEU A 142 -4.46 -0.98 9.84
CA LEU A 142 -5.00 0.38 9.83
C LEU A 142 -4.12 1.33 10.63
N LYS A 143 -3.69 0.91 11.83
CA LYS A 143 -2.94 1.76 12.76
C LYS A 143 -1.91 0.95 13.54
N VAL A 144 -0.83 1.62 13.94
CA VAL A 144 0.10 1.15 14.98
C VAL A 144 0.03 2.13 16.14
N CYS A 145 -0.34 1.65 17.34
CA CYS A 145 -0.41 2.46 18.55
C CYS A 145 -1.27 3.74 18.41
N GLY A 146 -2.37 3.64 17.66
CA GLY A 146 -3.29 4.74 17.35
C GLY A 146 -2.87 5.63 16.18
N GLN A 147 -1.65 5.49 15.65
CA GLN A 147 -1.18 6.26 14.50
C GLN A 147 -1.52 5.53 13.18
N PRO A 148 -2.07 6.24 12.17
CA PRO A 148 -2.46 5.62 10.90
C PRO A 148 -1.25 5.10 10.11
N VAL A 149 -1.44 3.95 9.46
CA VAL A 149 -0.48 3.37 8.53
C VAL A 149 -0.79 3.84 7.12
N VAL A 150 0.19 4.49 6.47
CA VAL A 150 0.07 5.01 5.10
C VAL A 150 0.76 4.09 4.09
N ASN A 151 1.91 3.51 4.47
CA ASN A 151 2.64 2.54 3.66
C ASN A 151 3.58 1.69 4.53
N LEU A 152 4.20 0.68 3.91
CA LEU A 152 5.02 -0.29 4.64
C LEU A 152 6.28 0.37 5.25
N GLN A 153 6.91 1.27 4.50
CA GLN A 153 8.13 1.96 4.92
C GLN A 153 7.89 2.84 6.16
N GLN A 154 6.80 3.60 6.14
CA GLN A 154 6.37 4.44 7.26
C GLN A 154 6.01 3.59 8.47
N MET A 155 5.29 2.48 8.29
CA MET A 155 4.98 1.54 9.37
C MET A 155 6.25 0.94 9.99
N TYR A 156 7.21 0.52 9.18
CA TYR A 156 8.47 -0.04 9.64
C TYR A 156 9.26 0.96 10.50
N SER A 157 9.38 2.21 10.03
CA SER A 157 10.03 3.30 10.77
C SER A 157 9.32 3.60 12.09
N LEU A 158 7.99 3.63 12.06
CA LEU A 158 7.16 3.87 13.24
C LEU A 158 7.34 2.79 14.31
N ILE A 159 7.42 1.52 13.91
CA ILE A 159 7.67 0.41 14.86
C ILE A 159 9.04 0.57 15.52
N GLN A 160 10.08 0.91 14.76
CA GLN A 160 11.42 1.11 15.33
C GLN A 160 11.46 2.27 16.34
N GLU A 161 10.75 3.37 16.04
CA GLU A 161 10.67 4.51 16.94
C GLU A 161 9.94 4.15 18.24
N LEU A 162 8.82 3.44 18.15
CA LEU A 162 7.96 3.13 19.30
C LEU A 162 8.46 1.95 20.13
N HIS A 163 9.19 1.01 19.52
CA HIS A 163 9.69 -0.20 20.18
C HIS A 163 10.43 0.08 21.50
N PRO A 164 11.41 1.01 21.58
CA PRO A 164 12.10 1.30 22.84
C PRO A 164 11.26 2.12 23.84
N GLN A 165 10.15 2.72 23.40
CA GLN A 165 9.36 3.67 24.21
C GLN A 165 8.15 3.04 24.90
N ARG A 166 7.70 1.88 24.43
CA ARG A 166 6.44 1.26 24.86
C ARG A 166 6.68 -0.20 25.21
N LYS A 167 5.95 -0.70 26.20
CA LYS A 167 5.96 -2.14 26.55
C LYS A 167 5.20 -3.00 25.53
N PHE A 168 4.16 -2.43 24.93
CA PHE A 168 3.34 -3.13 23.95
C PHE A 168 3.15 -2.25 22.72
N LEU A 169 3.34 -2.83 21.54
CA LEU A 169 2.90 -2.25 20.29
C LEU A 169 1.58 -2.89 19.88
N GLU A 170 0.54 -2.05 19.79
CA GLU A 170 -0.79 -2.43 19.35
C GLU A 170 -0.92 -2.19 17.85
N PHE A 171 -1.46 -3.16 17.12
CA PHE A 171 -1.83 -3.05 15.73
C PHE A 171 -3.35 -3.15 15.62
N SER A 172 -3.98 -2.15 15.02
CA SER A 172 -5.39 -2.21 14.61
C SER A 172 -5.46 -2.74 13.18
N LEU A 173 -6.33 -3.72 12.96
CA LEU A 173 -6.56 -4.37 11.68
C LEU A 173 -8.01 -4.25 11.26
N GLN A 174 -8.22 -4.19 9.96
CA GLN A 174 -9.55 -4.15 9.37
C GLN A 174 -10.28 -5.47 9.60
N ALA A 175 -11.47 -5.40 10.19
CA ALA A 175 -12.39 -6.52 10.32
C ALA A 175 -13.85 -6.06 10.14
N LEU A 176 -14.77 -7.01 10.01
CA LEU A 176 -16.18 -6.72 9.83
C LEU A 176 -16.81 -6.22 11.14
N GLY A 177 -17.43 -5.04 11.08
CA GLY A 177 -18.16 -4.42 12.19
C GLY A 177 -17.31 -3.53 13.10
N ALA A 178 -16.13 -3.99 13.52
CA ALA A 178 -15.17 -3.21 14.30
C ALA A 178 -13.72 -3.62 13.97
N ASP A 179 -12.77 -2.73 14.26
CA ASP A 179 -11.34 -3.04 14.16
C ASP A 179 -10.97 -4.22 15.06
N ALA A 180 -10.17 -5.14 14.52
CA ALA A 180 -9.50 -6.17 15.31
C ALA A 180 -8.16 -5.64 15.83
N TYR A 181 -7.70 -6.16 16.97
CA TYR A 181 -6.46 -5.69 17.59
C TYR A 181 -5.54 -6.84 17.92
N CYS A 182 -4.24 -6.66 17.70
CA CYS A 182 -3.20 -7.49 18.29
C CYS A 182 -2.16 -6.63 18.99
N ALA A 183 -1.58 -7.16 20.07
CA ALA A 183 -0.56 -6.46 20.84
C ALA A 183 0.68 -7.35 20.95
N VAL A 184 1.84 -6.77 20.65
CA VAL A 184 3.14 -7.45 20.73
C VAL A 184 3.94 -6.83 21.86
N ASP A 185 4.37 -7.68 22.80
CA ASP A 185 5.29 -7.31 23.88
C ASP A 185 6.68 -7.03 23.31
N THR A 186 7.14 -5.78 23.44
CA THR A 186 8.41 -5.30 22.88
C THR A 186 9.60 -6.04 23.44
N ASP A 187 9.56 -6.42 24.73
CA ASP A 187 10.66 -7.10 25.42
C ASP A 187 10.92 -8.50 24.83
N THR A 188 9.92 -9.08 24.17
CA THR A 188 10.01 -10.41 23.57
C THR A 188 9.97 -10.41 22.04
N ALA A 189 9.65 -9.28 21.41
CA ALA A 189 9.41 -9.19 19.97
C ALA A 189 10.62 -9.64 19.14
N GLU A 190 11.83 -9.21 19.51
CA GLU A 190 13.07 -9.57 18.80
C GLU A 190 13.36 -11.07 18.91
N SER A 191 13.31 -11.63 20.12
CA SER A 191 13.53 -13.06 20.35
C SER A 191 12.51 -13.93 19.60
N ILE A 192 11.24 -13.52 19.54
CA ILE A 192 10.22 -14.25 18.76
C ILE A 192 10.54 -14.17 17.27
N THR A 193 10.94 -12.99 16.76
CA THR A 193 11.33 -12.83 15.36
C THR A 193 12.52 -13.71 15.01
N GLU A 194 13.57 -13.76 15.83
CA GLU A 194 14.73 -14.62 15.64
C GLU A 194 14.35 -16.11 15.63
N ASP A 195 13.50 -16.53 16.57
CA ASP A 195 12.99 -17.90 16.63
C ASP A 195 12.22 -18.28 15.37
N VAL A 196 11.32 -17.41 14.91
CA VAL A 196 10.56 -17.59 13.66
C VAL A 196 11.52 -17.69 12.47
N MET A 197 12.49 -16.80 12.36
CA MET A 197 13.48 -16.83 11.28
C MET A 197 14.24 -18.15 11.26
N ARG A 198 14.67 -18.64 12.42
CA ARG A 198 15.38 -19.91 12.56
C ARG A 198 14.51 -21.12 12.19
N VAL A 199 13.29 -21.20 12.73
CA VAL A 199 12.37 -22.32 12.52
C VAL A 199 11.91 -22.40 11.07
N TYR A 200 11.54 -21.26 10.48
CA TYR A 200 11.00 -21.18 9.13
C TYR A 200 12.07 -20.92 8.06
N ARG A 201 13.35 -20.87 8.46
CA ARG A 201 14.52 -20.64 7.59
C ARG A 201 14.40 -19.36 6.76
N ILE A 202 13.90 -18.31 7.38
CA ILE A 202 13.79 -16.99 6.76
C ILE A 202 15.15 -16.30 6.90
N PRO A 203 15.79 -15.89 5.80
CA PRO A 203 17.20 -15.44 5.82
C PRO A 203 17.40 -14.07 6.46
N SER A 204 16.35 -13.25 6.56
CA SER A 204 16.42 -11.88 7.05
C SER A 204 15.15 -11.53 7.84
N MET A 205 15.22 -10.51 8.68
CA MET A 205 14.05 -9.97 9.38
C MET A 205 13.22 -9.02 8.51
N ALA A 206 13.82 -8.46 7.46
CA ALA A 206 13.16 -7.56 6.53
C ALA A 206 13.81 -7.61 5.15
N SER A 207 13.11 -7.10 4.15
CA SER A 207 13.62 -6.89 2.81
C SER A 207 14.76 -5.87 2.78
N ALA A 208 15.63 -5.94 1.77
CA ALA A 208 16.86 -5.16 1.71
C ALA A 208 16.61 -3.64 1.72
N ASP A 209 15.58 -3.18 1.00
CA ASP A 209 15.15 -1.79 0.91
C ASP A 209 14.77 -1.20 2.28
N LEU A 210 14.11 -1.98 3.14
CA LEU A 210 13.77 -1.55 4.50
C LEU A 210 14.99 -1.57 5.44
N LEU A 211 15.91 -2.51 5.27
CA LEU A 211 17.14 -2.56 6.06
C LEU A 211 18.09 -1.40 5.72
N GLU A 212 18.19 -1.02 4.45
CA GLU A 212 18.96 0.14 4.00
C GLU A 212 18.38 1.45 4.55
N LEU A 213 17.06 1.56 4.69
CA LEU A 213 16.44 2.73 5.33
C LEU A 213 16.93 2.92 6.77
N ARG A 214 17.06 1.82 7.53
CA ARG A 214 17.53 1.85 8.93
C ARG A 214 18.98 2.32 9.05
N SER A 215 19.84 1.91 8.13
CA SER A 215 21.25 2.34 8.15
C SER A 215 21.39 3.82 7.82
N ALA A 216 20.55 4.35 6.92
CA ALA A 216 20.51 5.76 6.59
C ALA A 216 20.10 6.64 7.79
N THR A 217 19.03 6.29 8.52
CA THR A 217 18.58 7.06 9.70
C THR A 217 19.54 6.99 10.89
N GLY A 218 20.29 5.89 11.05
CA GLY A 218 21.34 5.76 12.06
C GLY A 218 22.62 6.57 11.76
N SER A 219 22.88 6.91 10.50
CA SER A 219 24.08 7.68 10.10
C SER A 219 23.95 9.19 10.32
N THR A 220 22.73 9.73 10.34
CA THR A 220 22.47 11.17 10.45
C THR A 220 22.60 11.72 11.88
N SER A 221 22.70 10.86 12.90
CA SER A 221 22.80 11.27 14.31
C SER A 221 24.24 11.42 14.82
N ASN A 222 25.27 11.16 14.01
CA ASN A 222 26.67 11.12 14.47
C ASN A 222 27.62 12.15 13.83
N GLY A 223 27.09 13.27 13.32
CA GLY A 223 27.86 14.25 12.56
C GLY A 223 27.54 15.70 12.86
N ARG A 224 27.54 16.12 14.14
CA ARG A 224 27.62 17.55 14.53
C ARG A 224 28.01 17.70 16.01
N ALA A 225 29.26 17.37 16.33
CA ALA A 225 29.90 17.81 17.57
C ALA A 225 31.37 18.14 17.30
N GLY A 226 31.73 19.41 17.48
CA GLY A 226 33.12 19.82 17.72
C GLY A 226 33.82 20.55 16.56
N SER A 227 33.52 21.84 16.39
CA SER A 227 34.56 22.84 16.06
C SER A 227 33.99 24.25 16.16
N GLU A 228 33.98 24.82 17.37
CA GLU A 228 33.96 26.28 17.55
C GLU A 228 34.35 26.60 19.00
N GLU A 229 35.65 26.71 19.26
CA GLU A 229 36.18 27.50 20.38
C GLU A 229 37.65 27.83 20.12
N LEU A 230 37.92 29.10 19.82
CA LEU A 230 39.01 29.95 20.35
C LEU A 230 39.34 31.08 19.36
N VAL A 231 38.63 32.20 19.53
CA VAL A 231 39.18 33.54 19.34
C VAL A 231 38.66 34.39 20.50
N HIS A 232 39.49 34.56 21.53
CA HIS A 232 39.80 35.84 22.19
C HIS A 232 40.85 35.63 23.28
#